data_AF-A0A965LBG0-F1
#
_entry.id   AF-A0A965LBG0-F1
#
_cell.length_a   1.000
_cell.length_b   1.000
_cell.length_c   1.000
_cell.angle_alpha   90.00
_cell.angle_beta   90.00
_cell.angle_gamma   90.00
#
_symmetry.space_group_name_H-M   'P 1'
#
loop_
_entity.id
_entity.type
_entity.pdbx_description
1 polymer ?
#
loop_
_entity_poly.entity_id
_entity_poly.type
_entity_poly.pdbx_seq_one_letter_code
_entity_poly.pdbx_strand_id
1 'polypeptide(L)'
;MAKPKRYSGEELHARLIFAVGIILAVVFAVCVFGFVYALMFVTQPVSTQSPNDAAFIDLLKTLTVFLTGSLGGLVMSNGMKGKKKETTEGQNEES
;
A
#
# COMPACT_ATOMS: atom_id res chain seq x y z
N MET A 1 3.38 4.06 39.17
CA MET A 1 2.98 4.95 38.06
C MET A 1 3.94 4.73 36.90
N ALA A 2 3.51 4.03 35.84
CA ALA A 2 4.36 3.81 34.67
C ALA A 2 4.43 5.12 33.87
N LYS A 3 5.65 5.66 33.66
CA LYS A 3 5.83 6.86 32.82
C LYS A 3 5.34 6.56 31.41
N PRO A 4 4.56 7.47 30.77
CA PRO A 4 4.13 7.26 29.40
C PRO A 4 5.38 7.17 28.51
N LYS A 5 5.62 5.98 27.95
CA LYS A 5 6.71 5.73 27.00
C LYS A 5 6.41 6.61 25.78
N ARG A 6 7.15 7.71 25.62
CA ARG A 6 7.10 8.51 24.39
C ARG A 6 7.58 7.60 23.27
N TYR A 7 6.68 7.27 22.35
CA TYR A 7 7.02 6.46 21.19
C TYR A 7 8.16 7.14 20.42
N SER A 8 9.18 6.39 20.07
CA SER A 8 10.22 6.88 19.16
C SER A 8 9.57 7.19 17.80
N GLY A 9 10.04 8.23 17.10
CA GLY A 9 9.51 8.60 15.77
C GLY A 9 9.53 7.42 14.78
N GLU A 10 10.46 6.48 14.97
CA GLU A 10 10.59 5.27 14.17
C GLU A 10 9.47 4.23 14.44
N GLU A 11 9.06 4.07 15.70
CA GLU A 11 7.92 3.20 16.08
C GLU A 11 6.60 3.77 15.54
N LEU A 12 6.46 5.10 15.53
CA LEU A 12 5.26 5.78 15.02
C LEU A 12 5.13 5.60 13.51
N HIS A 13 6.24 5.74 12.77
CA HIS A 13 6.29 5.55 11.33
C HIS A 13 5.95 4.10 10.92
N ALA A 14 6.49 3.11 11.65
CA ALA A 14 6.19 1.70 11.40
C ALA A 14 4.70 1.37 11.61
N ARG A 15 4.08 1.91 12.67
CA ARG A 15 2.64 1.74 12.93
C ARG A 15 1.77 2.46 11.90
N LEU A 16 2.20 3.62 11.41
CA LEU A 16 1.49 4.36 10.36
C LEU A 16 1.43 3.55 9.06
N ILE A 17 2.57 3.03 8.60
CA ILE A 17 2.65 2.18 7.40
C ILE A 17 1.78 0.93 7.56
N PHE A 18 1.82 0.31 8.74
CA PHE A 18 1.01 -0.87 9.03
C PHE A 18 -0.50 -0.55 9.00
N ALA A 19 -0.92 0.56 9.63
CA ALA A 19 -2.31 0.99 9.64
C ALA A 19 -2.81 1.32 8.22
N VAL A 20 -1.98 2.01 7.43
CA VAL A 20 -2.29 2.31 6.02
C VAL A 20 -2.43 1.01 5.21
N GLY A 21 -1.54 0.04 5.41
CA GLY A 21 -1.64 -1.28 4.78
C GLY A 21 -2.94 -2.01 5.11
N ILE A 22 -3.38 -1.99 6.37
CA ILE A 22 -4.65 -2.59 6.78
C ILE A 22 -5.84 -1.89 6.12
N ILE A 23 -5.88 -0.55 6.14
CA ILE A 23 -6.98 0.21 5.55
C ILE A 23 -7.08 -0.08 4.04
N LEU A 24 -5.94 -0.12 3.35
CA LEU A 24 -5.89 -0.45 1.92
C LEU A 24 -6.38 -1.87 1.63
N ALA A 25 -6.00 -2.85 2.46
CA ALA A 25 -6.49 -4.22 2.33
C ALA A 25 -8.01 -4.31 2.51
N VAL A 26 -8.57 -3.57 3.47
CA VAL A 26 -10.02 -3.51 3.70
C VAL A 26 -10.75 -2.86 2.53
N VAL A 27 -10.27 -1.71 2.04
CA VAL A 27 -10.86 -1.03 0.87
C VAL A 27 -10.79 -1.94 -0.36
N PHE A 28 -9.67 -2.62 -0.58
CA PHE A 28 -9.52 -3.58 -1.66
C PHE A 28 -10.54 -4.72 -1.56
N ALA A 29 -10.69 -5.32 -0.37
CA ALA A 29 -11.66 -6.38 -0.15
C ALA A 29 -13.10 -5.91 -0.43
N VAL A 30 -13.49 -4.74 0.09
CA VAL A 30 -14.82 -4.16 -0.16
C VAL A 30 -15.05 -3.90 -1.65
N CYS A 31 -14.06 -3.38 -2.37
CA CYS A 31 -14.15 -3.21 -3.82
C CYS A 31 -14.36 -4.55 -4.54
N VAL A 32 -13.58 -5.59 -4.21
CA VAL A 32 -13.72 -6.92 -4.82
C VAL A 32 -15.12 -7.48 -4.59
N PHE A 33 -15.63 -7.43 -3.36
CA PHE A 33 -16.99 -7.89 -3.05
C PHE A 33 -18.06 -7.04 -3.74
N GLY A 34 -17.88 -5.73 -3.80
CA GLY A 34 -18.76 -4.80 -4.52
C GLY A 34 -18.83 -5.10 -6.01
N PHE A 35 -17.70 -5.45 -6.63
CA PHE A 35 -17.67 -5.87 -8.03
C PHE A 35 -18.36 -7.21 -8.24
N VAL A 36 -18.03 -8.24 -7.44
CA VAL A 36 -18.70 -9.55 -7.58
C VAL A 36 -20.21 -9.40 -7.43
N TYR A 37 -20.68 -8.56 -6.50
CA TYR A 37 -22.10 -8.24 -6.35
C TYR A 37 -22.68 -7.52 -7.58
N ALA A 38 -22.00 -6.49 -8.08
CA ALA A 38 -22.43 -5.78 -9.29
C ALA A 38 -22.50 -6.72 -10.51
N LEU A 39 -21.54 -7.63 -10.66
CA LEU A 39 -21.49 -8.61 -11.75
C LEU A 39 -22.60 -9.65 -11.67
N MET A 40 -22.89 -10.17 -10.47
CA MET A 40 -23.89 -11.23 -10.28
C MET A 40 -25.33 -10.71 -10.33
N PHE A 41 -25.59 -9.52 -9.79
CA PHE A 41 -26.96 -9.05 -9.55
C PHE A 41 -27.40 -7.90 -10.47
N VAL A 42 -26.49 -7.28 -11.24
CA VAL A 42 -26.86 -6.25 -12.23
C VAL A 42 -26.87 -6.87 -13.62
N THR A 43 -28.05 -6.88 -14.27
CA THR A 43 -28.22 -7.35 -15.66
C THR A 43 -27.49 -6.45 -16.64
N GLN A 44 -26.69 -7.06 -17.52
CA GLN A 44 -25.83 -6.34 -18.45
C GLN A 44 -26.26 -6.57 -19.91
N PRO A 45 -26.31 -5.52 -20.75
CA PRO A 45 -26.65 -5.63 -22.16
C PRO A 45 -25.50 -6.28 -22.95
N VAL A 46 -25.81 -7.26 -23.80
CA VAL A 46 -24.83 -8.11 -24.51
C VAL A 46 -24.34 -7.54 -25.86
N SER A 47 -24.90 -6.43 -26.34
CA SER A 47 -24.72 -5.94 -27.72
C SER A 47 -23.69 -4.81 -27.91
N THR A 48 -23.11 -4.30 -26.81
CA THR A 48 -21.99 -3.34 -26.80
C THR A 48 -21.03 -3.77 -25.69
N GLN A 49 -19.74 -3.39 -25.75
CA GLN A 49 -18.81 -3.62 -24.62
C GLN A 49 -19.52 -3.14 -23.36
N SER A 50 -19.82 -4.06 -22.45
CA SER A 50 -20.72 -3.72 -21.36
C SER A 50 -20.03 -2.63 -20.52
N PRO A 51 -20.74 -1.59 -20.05
CA PRO A 51 -20.15 -0.55 -19.21
C PRO A 51 -19.37 -1.10 -18.01
N ASN A 52 -19.74 -2.31 -17.59
CA ASN A 52 -19.09 -3.05 -16.53
C ASN A 52 -17.76 -3.72 -16.96
N ASP A 53 -17.62 -4.25 -18.18
CA ASP A 53 -16.32 -4.74 -18.68
C ASP A 53 -15.31 -3.59 -18.78
N ALA A 54 -15.77 -2.41 -19.22
CA ALA A 54 -14.96 -1.20 -19.26
C ALA A 54 -14.52 -0.77 -17.84
N ALA A 55 -15.43 -0.79 -16.86
CA ALA A 55 -15.11 -0.49 -15.47
C ALA A 55 -14.12 -1.50 -14.86
N PHE A 56 -14.24 -2.79 -15.19
CA PHE A 56 -13.31 -3.82 -14.71
C PHE A 56 -11.90 -3.61 -15.26
N ILE A 57 -11.76 -3.25 -16.53
CA ILE A 57 -10.47 -2.93 -17.15
C ILE A 57 -9.85 -1.69 -16.52
N ASP A 58 -10.64 -0.64 -16.27
CA ASP A 58 -10.12 0.57 -15.65
C ASP A 58 -9.67 0.31 -14.22
N LEU A 59 -10.40 -0.52 -13.47
CA LEU A 59 -9.98 -0.97 -12.15
C LEU A 59 -8.69 -1.80 -12.21
N LEU A 60 -8.56 -2.74 -13.14
CA LEU A 60 -7.32 -3.52 -13.32
C LEU A 60 -6.13 -2.60 -13.57
N LYS A 61 -6.29 -1.54 -14.37
CA LYS A 61 -5.25 -0.52 -14.57
C LYS A 61 -4.93 0.21 -13.26
N THR A 62 -5.95 0.69 -12.54
CA THR A 62 -5.74 1.37 -11.24
C THR A 62 -5.02 0.47 -10.24
N LEU A 63 -5.42 -0.80 -10.12
CA LEU A 63 -4.76 -1.77 -9.24
C LEU A 63 -3.33 -2.05 -9.67
N THR A 64 -3.06 -2.17 -10.98
CA THR A 64 -1.71 -2.39 -11.48
C THR A 64 -0.79 -1.21 -11.15
N VAL A 65 -1.28 0.03 -11.35
CA VAL A 65 -0.55 1.26 -10.98
C VAL A 65 -0.33 1.33 -9.46
N PHE A 66 -1.37 1.02 -8.68
CA PHE A 66 -1.30 1.05 -7.22
C PHE A 66 -0.34 0.00 -6.65
N LEU A 67 -0.38 -1.24 -7.16
CA LEU A 67 0.55 -2.31 -6.78
C LEU A 67 1.98 -1.96 -7.19
N THR A 68 2.18 -1.42 -8.39
CA THR A 68 3.50 -0.94 -8.85
C THR A 68 4.02 0.18 -7.95
N GLY A 69 3.16 1.15 -7.61
CA GLY A 69 3.49 2.24 -6.70
C GLY A 69 3.80 1.76 -5.28
N SER A 70 3.06 0.77 -4.78
CA SER A 70 3.27 0.18 -3.45
C SER A 70 4.58 -0.60 -3.38
N LEU A 71 4.91 -1.38 -4.42
CA LEU A 71 6.20 -2.06 -4.54
C LEU A 71 7.36 -1.05 -4.62
N GLY A 72 7.22 0.01 -5.41
CA GLY A 72 8.20 1.10 -5.49
C GLY A 72 8.41 1.80 -4.14
N GLY A 73 7.33 2.10 -3.42
CA GLY A 73 7.37 2.70 -2.09
C GLY A 73 8.05 1.80 -1.04
N LEU A 74 7.76 0.50 -1.05
CA LEU A 74 8.40 -0.47 -0.15
C LEU A 74 9.89 -0.66 -0.45
N VAL A 75 10.26 -0.74 -1.73
CA VAL A 75 11.67 -0.85 -2.15
C VAL A 75 12.44 0.41 -1.75
N MET A 76 11.87 1.60 -1.96
CA MET A 76 12.52 2.85 -1.55
C MET A 76 12.65 2.96 -0.02
N SER A 77 11.62 2.54 0.72
CA SER A 77 11.65 2.51 2.18
C SER A 77 12.71 1.55 2.73
N ASN A 78 12.91 0.39 2.08
CA ASN A 78 13.96 -0.56 2.46
C ASN A 78 15.36 -0.14 1.99
N GLY A 79 15.49 0.53 0.85
CA GLY A 79 16.77 1.06 0.34
C GLY A 79 17.38 2.16 1.23
N MET A 80 16.54 2.97 1.89
CA MET A 80 16.99 3.99 2.85
C MET A 80 17.53 3.40 4.17
N LYS A 81 17.15 2.15 4.51
CA LYS A 81 17.61 1.47 5.73
C LYS A 81 19.04 0.92 5.60
N GLY A 82 19.50 0.67 4.36
CA GLY A 82 20.87 0.23 4.07
C GLY A 82 21.92 1.34 4.19
N LYS A 83 21.63 2.55 3.71
CA LYS A 83 22.61 3.65 3.73
C LYS A 83 22.85 4.30 5.09
N LYS A 84 21.95 4.15 6.07
CA LYS A 84 22.12 4.79 7.39
C LYS A 84 23.13 4.06 8.30
N LYS A 85 23.52 2.82 8.00
CA LYS A 85 24.49 2.06 8.80
C LYS A 85 25.95 2.33 8.45
N GLU A 86 26.26 2.80 7.24
CA GLU A 86 27.66 2.94 6.79
C GLU A 86 28.32 4.29 7.14
N THR A 87 27.56 5.31 7.55
CA THR A 87 28.14 6.65 7.80
C THR A 87 28.60 6.89 9.25
N THR A 88 28.35 5.98 10.19
CA THR A 88 28.72 6.19 11.61
C THR A 88 30.00 5.45 12.03
N GLU A 89 30.47 4.44 11.27
CA GLU A 89 31.69 3.70 11.62
C GLU A 89 32.98 4.30 11.04
N GLY A 90 32.90 5.10 9.97
CA GLY A 90 34.08 5.64 9.29
C GLY A 90 34.67 6.95 9.83
N GLN A 91 34.20 7.46 10.98
CA GLN A 91 34.62 8.78 11.50
C GLN A 91 35.40 8.73 12.83
N ASN A 92 35.67 7.54 13.37
CA ASN A 92 36.37 7.37 14.66
C ASN A 92 37.77 6.72 14.56
N GLU A 93 38.30 6.48 13.35
CA GLU A 93 39.63 5.87 13.15
C GLU A 93 40.71 6.85 12.64
N GLU A 94 40.38 8.14 12.49
CA GLU A 94 41.34 9.18 12.04
C GLU A 94 41.46 10.30 13.09
N SER A 95 41.89 9.95 14.31
CA SER A 95 42.39 10.90 15.32
C SER A 95 43.41 10.24 16.24
#